data_AF-A0A0U2M124-F1
#
_entry.id   AF-A0A0U2M124-F1
#
_cell.length_a   1.000
_cell.length_b   1.000
_cell.length_c   1.000
_cell.angle_alpha   90.00
_cell.angle_beta   90.00
_cell.angle_gamma   90.00
#
_symmetry.space_group_name_H-M   'P 1'
#
loop_
_entity.id
_entity.type
_entity.pdbx_description
1 polymer ?
#
loop_
_entity_poly.entity_id
_entity_poly.type
_entity_poly.pdbx_seq_one_letter_code
_entity_poly.pdbx_strand_id
1 'polypeptide(L)'
;MQVYLLYCITVYLCVYHVMGAKLDNKESVQKRAERDSLLCFEDSQSNVRITTPVPKLTEFTFCLTMSTTSTNPGTMVSYAVPGTDNEINLYNSGYLKLLINGVYRETSGVAVNDGVCHFICFTWTSVTGRFEIFVDGVLAASGTLSIGTPIQGGGVLVLGQDQDVVGGGFQDFQAFIGKMTKFNLWNRVLTNQEIIQKPDYGNIYSWDFSTLLMQGTEKIRNVDICSGAVTCDPHFTTLDGRHYSHQGVCWYTLVKDSSNPKPDFEITAKFEPREDHPNGEIRTRVVAMNVTVGDDHAEVDRLDVVSKHAKGTLSKIHIIQSDENVLLSFTLKDTTFKIDWTLRRHIFSIDISGLDYQDKLCGLLGNYNGDSHDDFQKPDGTMANDAVEFGESWKVPGIECE
;
A
#
# COMPACT_ATOMS: atom_id res chain seq x y z
N MET A 1 -33.46 -14.23 -67.43
CA MET A 1 -32.72 -14.63 -66.21
C MET A 1 -32.89 -13.49 -65.19
N GLN A 2 -33.85 -13.68 -64.29
CA GLN A 2 -34.18 -12.89 -63.08
C GLN A 2 -32.97 -12.84 -62.11
N VAL A 3 -32.81 -12.02 -61.05
CA VAL A 3 -33.46 -10.88 -60.36
C VAL A 3 -32.50 -10.54 -59.19
N TYR A 4 -32.23 -9.25 -58.95
CA TYR A 4 -31.94 -8.55 -57.67
C TYR A 4 -30.82 -8.98 -56.68
N LEU A 5 -29.96 -7.98 -56.38
CA LEU A 5 -29.65 -7.41 -55.05
C LEU A 5 -29.34 -8.34 -53.86
N LEU A 6 -28.11 -8.30 -53.32
CA LEU A 6 -27.75 -8.04 -51.89
C LEU A 6 -26.33 -8.61 -51.51
N TYR A 7 -25.50 -7.74 -50.90
CA TYR A 7 -24.40 -8.00 -49.92
C TYR A 7 -23.18 -8.82 -50.42
N CYS A 8 -21.91 -8.52 -50.11
CA CYS A 8 -21.33 -7.83 -48.97
C CYS A 8 -19.92 -7.29 -49.36
N ILE A 9 -19.67 -6.00 -49.15
CA ILE A 9 -18.32 -5.42 -49.06
C ILE A 9 -17.99 -5.39 -47.56
N THR A 10 -16.97 -6.13 -47.12
CA THR A 10 -16.32 -5.89 -45.82
C THR A 10 -14.86 -6.35 -45.82
N VAL A 11 -13.97 -5.50 -46.34
CA VAL A 11 -12.58 -5.40 -45.87
C VAL A 11 -12.44 -3.97 -45.34
N TYR A 12 -12.96 -3.75 -44.13
CA TYR A 12 -12.68 -2.61 -43.27
C TYR A 12 -13.32 -2.90 -41.91
N LEU A 13 -12.64 -2.45 -40.86
CA LEU A 13 -13.10 -2.43 -39.47
C LEU A 13 -13.18 -3.79 -38.77
N CYS A 14 -12.15 -4.05 -37.97
CA CYS A 14 -12.34 -4.68 -36.66
C CYS A 14 -13.28 -3.74 -35.86
N VAL A 15 -14.59 -3.89 -36.07
CA VAL A 15 -15.65 -3.22 -35.31
C VAL A 15 -15.58 -3.82 -33.91
N TYR A 16 -15.06 -3.07 -32.94
CA TYR A 16 -15.91 -2.36 -31.99
C TYR A 16 -17.03 -3.25 -31.45
N HIS A 17 -16.69 -4.14 -30.52
CA HIS A 17 -17.60 -4.57 -29.47
C HIS A 17 -16.83 -4.88 -28.17
N VAL A 18 -15.93 -3.96 -27.79
CA VAL A 18 -15.83 -3.61 -26.36
C VAL A 18 -16.82 -2.49 -26.18
N MET A 19 -17.84 -2.73 -25.36
CA MET A 19 -18.84 -1.73 -25.01
C MET A 19 -18.13 -0.46 -24.51
N GLY A 20 -18.30 0.63 -25.25
CA GLY A 20 -18.32 2.01 -24.71
C GLY A 20 -17.09 2.53 -23.99
N ALA A 21 -15.89 2.50 -24.60
CA ALA A 21 -14.86 3.48 -24.24
C ALA A 21 -14.93 4.64 -25.25
N LYS A 22 -15.52 5.77 -24.83
CA LYS A 22 -15.45 7.04 -25.56
C LYS A 22 -13.99 7.32 -25.94
N LEU A 23 -13.77 7.76 -27.18
CA LEU A 23 -12.53 8.42 -27.60
C LEU A 23 -12.22 9.54 -26.61
N ASP A 24 -11.26 9.30 -25.72
CA ASP A 24 -10.74 10.32 -24.82
C ASP A 24 -10.06 11.41 -25.65
N ASN A 25 -10.52 12.66 -25.50
CA ASN A 25 -9.95 13.82 -26.16
C ASN A 25 -8.48 14.01 -25.70
N LYS A 26 -7.60 14.59 -26.53
CA LYS A 26 -6.19 14.89 -26.15
C LYS A 26 -6.10 15.66 -24.82
N GLU A 27 -7.08 16.50 -24.53
CA GLU A 27 -7.18 17.22 -23.26
C GLU A 27 -7.48 16.29 -22.07
N SER A 28 -8.30 15.24 -22.23
CA SER A 28 -8.53 14.26 -21.17
C SER A 28 -7.33 13.33 -20.97
N VAL A 29 -6.63 12.98 -22.06
CA VAL A 29 -5.36 12.23 -21.99
C VAL A 29 -4.28 13.04 -21.27
N GLN A 30 -4.16 14.34 -21.57
CA GLN A 30 -3.18 15.21 -20.91
C GLN A 30 -3.53 15.44 -19.43
N LYS A 31 -4.81 15.67 -19.10
CA LYS A 31 -5.26 15.75 -17.70
C LYS A 31 -5.01 14.46 -16.94
N ARG A 32 -5.14 13.29 -17.58
CA ARG A 32 -4.82 12.00 -16.97
C ARG A 32 -3.31 11.85 -16.73
N ALA A 33 -2.48 12.12 -17.73
CA ALA A 33 -1.02 12.06 -17.59
C ALA A 33 -0.46 13.06 -16.55
N GLU A 34 -1.11 14.21 -16.37
CA GLU A 34 -0.74 15.16 -15.30
C GLU A 34 -1.12 14.67 -13.91
N ARG A 35 -2.19 13.87 -13.75
CA ARG A 35 -2.58 13.27 -12.46
C ARG A 35 -1.64 12.15 -12.02
N ASP A 36 -1.06 11.43 -12.98
CA ASP A 36 -0.11 10.34 -12.71
C ASP A 36 1.34 10.84 -12.53
N SER A 37 1.55 12.17 -12.58
CA SER A 37 2.86 12.77 -12.32
C SER A 37 3.14 12.90 -10.81
N LEU A 38 4.42 12.89 -10.45
CA LEU A 38 4.89 13.05 -9.07
C LEU A 38 5.68 14.33 -8.85
N LEU A 39 5.84 14.69 -7.58
CA LEU A 39 6.71 15.75 -7.10
C LEU A 39 7.91 15.14 -6.34
N CYS A 40 9.11 15.57 -6.71
CA CYS A 40 10.35 15.29 -5.99
C CYS A 40 10.74 16.50 -5.13
N PHE A 41 10.82 16.27 -3.83
CA PHE A 41 11.36 17.19 -2.84
C PHE A 41 12.81 16.77 -2.60
N GLU A 42 13.73 17.34 -3.37
CA GLU A 42 15.13 16.89 -3.42
C GLU A 42 15.96 17.40 -2.23
N ASP A 43 15.60 18.56 -1.69
CA ASP A 43 16.34 19.21 -0.64
C ASP A 43 15.42 19.96 0.34
N SER A 44 16.04 20.62 1.33
CA SER A 44 15.33 21.32 2.39
C SER A 44 14.71 22.66 1.94
N GLN A 45 14.84 23.05 0.67
CA GLN A 45 14.23 24.25 0.09
C GLN A 45 13.01 23.90 -0.79
N SER A 46 12.85 22.62 -1.16
CA SER A 46 11.69 22.13 -1.88
C SER A 46 10.39 22.41 -1.13
N ASN A 47 9.44 23.07 -1.77
CA ASN A 47 8.09 23.27 -1.26
C ASN A 47 7.07 23.45 -2.38
N VAL A 48 5.82 23.11 -2.06
CA VAL A 48 4.70 23.23 -3.00
C VAL A 48 3.52 23.86 -2.31
N ARG A 49 3.10 25.03 -2.79
CA ARG A 49 1.87 25.68 -2.34
C ARG A 49 0.70 25.30 -3.24
N ILE A 50 -0.37 24.80 -2.63
CA ILE A 50 -1.65 24.56 -3.31
C ILE A 50 -2.46 25.86 -3.30
N THR A 51 -2.88 26.32 -4.49
CA THR A 51 -3.62 27.59 -4.65
C THR A 51 -5.12 27.47 -4.44
N THR A 52 -5.65 26.24 -4.42
CA THR A 52 -7.06 25.97 -4.14
C THR A 52 -7.42 26.40 -2.71
N PRO A 53 -8.39 27.31 -2.54
CA PRO A 53 -8.77 27.79 -1.21
C PRO A 53 -9.37 26.68 -0.34
N VAL A 54 -8.90 26.59 0.90
CA VAL A 54 -9.48 25.71 1.93
C VAL A 54 -10.56 26.47 2.69
N PRO A 55 -11.83 26.01 2.69
CA PRO A 55 -12.90 26.63 3.47
C PRO A 55 -12.77 26.29 4.96
N LYS A 56 -13.64 26.87 5.79
CA LYS A 56 -13.77 26.44 7.20
C LYS A 56 -14.25 24.98 7.24
N LEU A 57 -13.60 24.11 8.03
CA LEU A 57 -13.91 22.68 8.12
C LEU A 57 -14.29 22.30 9.55
N THR A 58 -15.44 21.65 9.71
CA THR A 58 -15.81 20.94 10.95
C THR A 58 -15.36 19.49 10.95
N GLU A 59 -15.03 18.96 9.77
CA GLU A 59 -14.48 17.63 9.57
C GLU A 59 -13.79 17.59 8.23
N PHE A 60 -12.81 16.71 8.10
CA PHE A 60 -12.10 16.53 6.84
C PHE A 60 -11.43 15.18 6.75
N THR A 61 -11.01 14.86 5.54
CA THR A 61 -10.05 13.82 5.26
C THR A 61 -9.07 14.39 4.26
N PHE A 62 -7.78 14.16 4.44
CA PHE A 62 -6.85 14.25 3.32
C PHE A 62 -6.15 12.91 3.12
N CYS A 63 -5.80 12.62 1.88
CA CYS A 63 -4.98 11.47 1.55
C CYS A 63 -3.85 11.89 0.63
N LEU A 64 -2.71 11.21 0.69
CA LEU A 64 -1.56 11.40 -0.19
C LEU A 64 -0.81 10.09 -0.36
N THR A 65 -0.01 10.01 -1.42
CA THR A 65 0.99 8.94 -1.57
C THR A 65 2.38 9.55 -1.46
N MET A 66 3.26 8.94 -0.67
CA MET A 66 4.63 9.41 -0.49
C MET A 66 5.62 8.27 -0.38
N SER A 67 6.90 8.55 -0.63
CA SER A 67 8.01 7.69 -0.24
C SER A 67 9.22 8.52 0.19
N THR A 68 9.95 8.04 1.19
CA THR A 68 11.17 8.69 1.68
C THR A 68 12.05 7.70 2.42
N THR A 69 13.37 7.85 2.32
CA THR A 69 14.38 7.21 3.19
C THR A 69 15.02 8.22 4.14
N SER A 70 14.53 9.47 4.14
CA SER A 70 15.09 10.55 4.92
C SER A 70 14.91 10.29 6.40
N THR A 71 15.95 10.54 7.17
CA THR A 71 15.91 10.59 8.63
C THR A 71 15.59 11.99 9.15
N ASN A 72 15.51 12.99 8.26
CA ASN A 72 14.94 14.29 8.59
C ASN A 72 13.46 14.06 8.92
N PRO A 73 12.95 14.50 10.08
CA PRO A 73 11.56 14.27 10.45
C PRO A 73 10.59 14.68 9.32
N GLY A 74 10.75 15.91 8.82
CA GLY A 74 10.04 16.41 7.64
C GLY A 74 8.52 16.61 7.81
N THR A 75 7.99 17.69 7.23
CA THR A 75 6.56 17.99 7.20
C THR A 75 6.00 17.68 5.82
N MET A 76 5.10 16.70 5.75
CA MET A 76 4.43 16.31 4.51
C MET A 76 3.35 17.31 4.12
N VAL A 77 2.52 17.73 5.08
CA VAL A 77 1.36 18.61 4.88
C VAL A 77 1.34 19.66 5.97
N SER A 78 1.32 20.93 5.61
CA SER A 78 1.15 22.06 6.53
C SER A 78 0.06 23.00 6.02
N TYR A 79 -0.92 23.32 6.85
CA TYR A 79 -1.92 24.34 6.62
C TYR A 79 -1.86 25.38 7.72
N ALA A 80 -1.67 26.64 7.33
CA ALA A 80 -1.53 27.78 8.22
C ALA A 80 -2.58 28.85 7.89
N VAL A 81 -3.18 29.47 8.90
CA VAL A 81 -4.12 30.59 8.75
C VAL A 81 -3.59 31.83 9.49
N PRO A 82 -4.08 33.04 9.17
CA PRO A 82 -3.68 34.23 9.94
C PRO A 82 -3.95 34.03 11.44
N GLY A 83 -2.89 34.07 12.25
CA GLY A 83 -2.94 33.91 13.71
C GLY A 83 -2.57 32.52 14.23
N THR A 84 -2.48 31.50 13.38
CA THR A 84 -1.96 30.17 13.74
C THR A 84 -1.33 29.48 12.54
N ASP A 85 -0.07 29.11 12.70
CA ASP A 85 0.78 28.47 11.73
C ASP A 85 0.55 26.94 11.66
N ASN A 86 0.03 26.37 12.75
CA ASN A 86 -0.23 24.94 12.94
C ASN A 86 -1.73 24.58 12.92
N GLU A 87 -2.47 25.04 11.91
CA GLU A 87 -3.90 24.75 11.81
C GLU A 87 -4.16 23.27 11.47
N ILE A 88 -3.44 22.74 10.47
CA ILE A 88 -3.34 21.29 10.20
C ILE A 88 -1.89 20.97 9.86
N ASN A 89 -1.33 19.94 10.49
CA ASN A 89 0.04 19.53 10.21
C ASN A 89 0.20 18.00 10.29
N LEU A 90 0.86 17.41 9.30
CA LEU A 90 1.32 16.02 9.29
C LEU A 90 2.84 16.02 9.12
N TYR A 91 3.51 15.68 10.22
CA TYR A 91 4.95 15.82 10.40
C TYR A 91 5.57 14.47 10.80
N ASN A 92 6.87 14.33 10.60
CA ASN A 92 7.70 13.23 11.06
C ASN A 92 7.38 11.88 10.40
N SER A 93 8.05 11.59 9.28
CA SER A 93 7.90 10.32 8.56
C SER A 93 8.43 9.11 9.34
N GLY A 94 9.33 9.29 10.31
CA GLY A 94 9.83 8.20 11.16
C GLY A 94 8.87 7.79 12.29
N TYR A 95 7.96 8.68 12.68
CA TYR A 95 6.86 8.40 13.58
C TYR A 95 5.83 9.53 13.45
N LEU A 96 4.70 9.26 12.80
CA LEU A 96 3.76 10.31 12.40
C LEU A 96 3.32 11.18 13.59
N LYS A 97 3.39 12.49 13.38
CA LYS A 97 2.96 13.54 14.30
C LYS A 97 1.87 14.35 13.65
N LEU A 98 0.80 14.55 14.41
CA LEU A 98 -0.39 15.27 13.96
C LEU A 98 -0.54 16.54 14.78
N LEU A 99 -0.77 17.66 14.11
CA LEU A 99 -1.17 18.90 14.75
C LEU A 99 -2.50 19.38 14.17
N ILE A 100 -3.44 19.74 15.05
CA ILE A 100 -4.73 20.34 14.69
C ILE A 100 -4.99 21.50 15.62
N ASN A 101 -5.23 22.70 15.09
CA ASN A 101 -5.43 23.93 15.86
C ASN A 101 -4.31 24.16 16.90
N GLY A 102 -3.05 23.89 16.53
CA GLY A 102 -1.88 24.01 17.39
C GLY A 102 -1.72 22.94 18.48
N VAL A 103 -2.66 22.00 18.62
CA VAL A 103 -2.55 20.88 19.57
C VAL A 103 -1.96 19.66 18.85
N TYR A 104 -0.96 19.02 19.45
CA TYR A 104 -0.28 17.89 18.82
C TYR A 104 -0.59 16.52 19.46
N ARG A 105 -0.39 15.45 18.67
CA ARG A 105 -0.35 14.04 19.09
C ARG A 105 0.79 13.33 18.37
N GLU A 106 1.49 12.48 19.10
CA GLU A 106 2.43 11.51 18.53
C GLU A 106 1.72 10.17 18.38
N THR A 107 1.93 9.49 17.26
CA THR A 107 1.30 8.18 17.00
C THR A 107 2.18 7.00 17.39
N SER A 108 3.42 7.25 17.81
CA SER A 108 4.44 6.30 18.29
C SER A 108 4.36 4.91 17.63
N GLY A 109 5.23 4.65 16.65
CA GLY A 109 5.31 3.36 15.96
C GLY A 109 4.71 3.33 14.56
N VAL A 110 4.06 4.42 14.13
CA VAL A 110 3.65 4.59 12.72
C VAL A 110 4.75 5.29 11.94
N ALA A 111 5.70 4.50 11.42
CA ALA A 111 6.76 4.96 10.53
C ALA A 111 6.39 4.73 9.06
N VAL A 112 6.78 5.65 8.19
CA VAL A 112 6.52 5.63 6.73
C VAL A 112 7.76 6.10 5.93
N ASN A 113 8.95 5.98 6.53
CA ASN A 113 10.23 6.40 5.96
C ASN A 113 11.15 5.22 5.60
N ASP A 114 10.57 4.08 5.25
CA ASP A 114 11.25 2.85 4.86
C ASP A 114 11.72 2.83 3.39
N GLY A 115 11.53 3.95 2.66
CA GLY A 115 11.84 4.08 1.24
C GLY A 115 10.74 3.56 0.30
N VAL A 116 9.69 2.95 0.85
CA VAL A 116 8.56 2.40 0.10
C VAL A 116 7.45 3.45 -0.04
N CYS A 117 6.58 3.23 -1.02
CA CYS A 117 5.45 4.11 -1.28
C CYS A 117 4.28 3.77 -0.36
N HIS A 118 3.91 4.71 0.50
CA HIS A 118 2.76 4.59 1.38
C HIS A 118 1.61 5.48 0.90
N PHE A 119 0.40 4.92 0.88
CA PHE A 119 -0.84 5.68 0.77
C PHE A 119 -1.34 6.03 2.17
N ILE A 120 -1.26 7.30 2.54
CA ILE A 120 -1.61 7.78 3.87
C ILE A 120 -2.90 8.58 3.79
N CYS A 121 -3.89 8.24 4.62
CA CYS A 121 -5.07 9.08 4.84
C CYS A 121 -5.15 9.52 6.29
N PHE A 122 -5.50 10.78 6.51
CA PHE A 122 -5.81 11.33 7.83
C PHE A 122 -7.24 11.83 7.85
N THR A 123 -8.03 11.38 8.83
CA THR A 123 -9.39 11.85 9.05
C THR A 123 -9.49 12.56 10.39
N TRP A 124 -10.35 13.57 10.49
CA TRP A 124 -10.63 14.26 11.74
C TRP A 124 -12.01 14.92 11.75
N THR A 125 -12.65 14.99 12.92
CA THR A 125 -13.90 15.74 13.14
C THR A 125 -13.83 16.58 14.41
N SER A 126 -14.32 17.82 14.33
CA SER A 126 -14.36 18.75 15.46
C SER A 126 -15.39 18.35 16.51
N VAL A 127 -16.45 17.62 16.14
CA VAL A 127 -17.54 17.28 17.06
C VAL A 127 -17.03 16.41 18.22
N THR A 128 -16.23 15.40 17.90
CA THR A 128 -15.69 14.45 18.88
C THR A 128 -14.18 14.59 19.06
N GLY A 129 -13.51 15.37 18.21
CA GLY A 129 -12.06 15.40 18.08
C GLY A 129 -11.49 14.10 17.53
N ARG A 130 -12.31 13.12 17.14
CA ARG A 130 -11.83 11.81 16.69
C ARG A 130 -10.95 12.00 15.46
N PHE A 131 -9.75 11.46 15.52
CA PHE A 131 -8.86 11.35 14.39
C PHE A 131 -8.52 9.89 14.11
N GLU A 132 -8.26 9.59 12.84
CA GLU A 132 -7.75 8.30 12.38
C GLU A 132 -6.65 8.55 11.34
N ILE A 133 -5.59 7.75 11.41
CA ILE A 133 -4.58 7.63 10.35
C ILE A 133 -4.72 6.25 9.75
N PHE A 134 -4.78 6.21 8.44
CA PHE A 134 -4.68 5.00 7.66
C PHE A 134 -3.36 5.00 6.91
N VAL A 135 -2.61 3.90 6.98
CA VAL A 135 -1.44 3.65 6.16
C VAL A 135 -1.77 2.45 5.28
N ASP A 136 -1.65 2.64 3.97
CA ASP A 136 -1.94 1.66 2.92
C ASP A 136 -3.36 1.09 2.92
N GLY A 137 -4.30 1.82 3.52
CA GLY A 137 -5.71 1.44 3.62
C GLY A 137 -6.10 0.86 4.98
N VAL A 138 -5.13 0.71 5.89
CA VAL A 138 -5.31 0.06 7.20
C VAL A 138 -5.21 1.10 8.30
N LEU A 139 -6.09 0.99 9.31
CA LEU A 139 -6.08 1.90 10.45
C LEU A 139 -4.79 1.72 11.27
N ALA A 140 -3.88 2.67 11.17
CA ALA A 140 -2.57 2.63 11.82
C ALA A 140 -2.53 3.38 13.16
N ALA A 141 -3.39 4.39 13.33
CA ALA A 141 -3.53 5.10 14.61
C ALA A 141 -4.91 5.75 14.71
N SER A 142 -5.42 5.89 15.94
CA SER A 142 -6.63 6.67 16.20
C SER A 142 -6.59 7.31 17.58
N GLY A 143 -7.42 8.32 17.79
CA GLY A 143 -7.54 8.96 19.09
C GLY A 143 -8.41 10.21 19.04
N THR A 144 -8.20 11.12 19.98
CA THR A 144 -8.91 12.40 20.05
C THR A 144 -7.94 13.58 20.11
N LEU A 145 -8.22 14.61 19.30
CA LEU A 145 -7.45 15.84 19.18
C LEU A 145 -8.40 17.02 18.89
N SER A 146 -8.21 18.15 19.57
CA SER A 146 -8.89 19.43 19.28
C SER A 146 -10.42 19.38 19.20
N ILE A 147 -11.07 18.87 20.25
CA ILE A 147 -12.54 18.78 20.35
C ILE A 147 -13.19 20.18 20.36
N GLY A 148 -14.25 20.36 19.58
CA GLY A 148 -15.12 21.53 19.55
C GLY A 148 -14.63 22.70 18.70
N THR A 149 -13.37 22.68 18.26
CA THR A 149 -12.76 23.80 17.52
C THR A 149 -12.63 23.45 16.04
N PRO A 150 -13.38 24.10 15.14
CA PRO A 150 -13.26 23.85 13.70
C PRO A 150 -11.97 24.45 13.13
N ILE A 151 -11.49 23.87 12.03
CA ILE A 151 -10.42 24.43 11.20
C ILE A 151 -10.92 25.71 10.54
N GLN A 152 -10.18 26.80 10.66
CA GLN A 152 -10.47 28.06 10.00
C GLN A 152 -10.12 27.98 8.51
N GLY A 153 -10.92 28.65 7.68
CA GLY A 153 -10.63 28.79 6.24
C GLY A 153 -9.78 30.02 5.94
N GLY A 154 -9.35 30.15 4.68
CA GLY A 154 -8.64 31.34 4.18
C GLY A 154 -7.13 31.35 4.43
N GLY A 155 -6.57 30.23 4.89
CA GLY A 155 -5.14 30.02 5.03
C GLY A 155 -4.41 29.58 3.75
N VAL A 156 -3.17 29.10 3.94
CA VAL A 156 -2.28 28.60 2.90
C VAL A 156 -1.90 27.15 3.19
N LEU A 157 -2.09 26.30 2.18
CA LEU A 157 -1.73 24.88 2.21
C LEU A 157 -0.40 24.68 1.48
N VAL A 158 0.58 24.13 2.20
CA VAL A 158 1.93 23.82 1.73
C VAL A 158 2.20 22.34 1.92
N LEU A 159 2.84 21.74 0.93
CA LEU A 159 3.45 20.41 1.01
C LEU A 159 4.97 20.56 1.06
N GLY A 160 5.62 19.67 1.79
CA GLY A 160 7.08 19.59 1.86
C GLY A 160 7.76 20.40 2.96
N GLN A 161 7.03 21.31 3.61
CA GLN A 161 7.57 22.23 4.60
C GLN A 161 6.60 22.51 5.74
N ASP A 162 7.16 22.84 6.90
CA ASP A 162 6.43 23.37 8.05
C ASP A 162 6.34 24.90 7.96
N GLN A 163 5.14 25.45 8.04
CA GLN A 163 4.93 26.90 8.07
C GLN A 163 5.07 27.41 9.51
N ASP A 164 5.97 28.36 9.76
CA ASP A 164 6.02 29.17 11.00
C ASP A 164 5.28 30.52 10.82
N VAL A 165 5.03 30.89 9.56
CA VAL A 165 4.15 32.00 9.18
C VAL A 165 3.35 31.57 7.95
N VAL A 166 2.19 32.18 7.73
CA VAL A 166 1.33 31.84 6.59
C VAL A 166 2.11 31.94 5.27
N GLY A 167 2.35 30.80 4.62
CA GLY A 167 3.08 30.67 3.37
C GLY A 167 4.61 30.77 3.46
N GLY A 168 5.22 30.66 4.64
CA GLY A 168 6.69 30.74 4.78
C GLY A 168 7.20 30.42 6.19
N GLY A 169 8.39 30.92 6.50
CA GLY A 169 9.07 30.63 7.77
C GLY A 169 9.67 29.22 7.82
N PHE A 170 9.96 28.63 6.66
CA PHE A 170 10.46 27.27 6.54
C PHE A 170 11.83 27.08 7.20
N GLN A 171 12.03 25.93 7.85
CA GLN A 171 13.29 25.56 8.49
C GLN A 171 13.81 24.22 7.95
N ASP A 172 15.12 24.13 7.70
CA ASP A 172 15.70 22.99 6.98
C ASP A 172 15.45 21.62 7.65
N PHE A 173 15.44 21.57 8.99
CA PHE A 173 15.23 20.33 9.75
C PHE A 173 13.74 19.92 9.87
N GLN A 174 12.84 20.69 9.29
CA GLN A 174 11.41 20.37 9.20
C GLN A 174 10.99 20.07 7.76
N ALA A 175 11.92 20.12 6.79
CA ALA A 175 11.62 19.87 5.40
C ALA A 175 11.44 18.36 5.12
N PHE A 176 10.37 18.01 4.41
CA PHE A 176 10.21 16.65 3.88
C PHE A 176 11.08 16.50 2.63
N ILE A 177 11.93 15.47 2.64
CA ILE A 177 12.78 15.09 1.51
C ILE A 177 12.27 13.74 1.02
N GLY A 178 11.89 13.62 -0.24
CA GLY A 178 11.26 12.42 -0.76
C GLY A 178 10.38 12.69 -1.97
N LYS A 179 9.45 11.77 -2.22
CA LYS A 179 8.52 11.84 -3.35
C LYS A 179 7.10 11.91 -2.85
N MET A 180 6.24 12.68 -3.52
CA MET A 180 4.82 12.75 -3.19
C MET A 180 3.95 12.84 -4.46
N THR A 181 2.77 12.26 -4.39
CA THR A 181 1.73 12.40 -5.41
C THR A 181 0.34 12.23 -4.79
N LYS A 182 -0.70 12.50 -5.58
CA LYS A 182 -2.10 12.20 -5.25
C LYS A 182 -2.58 12.78 -3.91
N PHE A 183 -2.12 13.98 -3.55
CA PHE A 183 -2.73 14.71 -2.42
C PHE A 183 -4.17 15.11 -2.79
N ASN A 184 -5.14 14.69 -2.00
CA ASN A 184 -6.56 14.98 -2.17
C ASN A 184 -7.17 15.39 -0.82
N LEU A 185 -8.13 16.31 -0.83
CA LEU A 185 -8.77 16.86 0.38
C LEU A 185 -10.29 16.83 0.27
N TRP A 186 -10.95 16.36 1.33
CA TRP A 186 -12.40 16.32 1.49
C TRP A 186 -12.85 17.10 2.72
N ASN A 187 -14.05 17.66 2.68
CA ASN A 187 -14.70 18.33 3.82
C ASN A 187 -15.59 17.39 4.66
N ARG A 188 -15.30 16.09 4.64
CA ARG A 188 -16.01 15.05 5.37
C ARG A 188 -15.02 13.97 5.80
N VAL A 189 -15.41 13.18 6.79
CA VAL A 189 -14.70 11.93 7.10
C VAL A 189 -15.03 10.88 6.03
N LEU A 190 -14.02 10.33 5.38
CA LEU A 190 -14.19 9.16 4.51
C LEU A 190 -14.39 7.89 5.35
N THR A 191 -15.19 6.96 4.84
CA THR A 191 -15.34 5.63 5.44
C THR A 191 -14.14 4.73 5.12
N ASN A 192 -13.89 3.69 5.93
CA ASN A 192 -12.82 2.72 5.67
C ASN A 192 -12.95 2.08 4.28
N GLN A 193 -14.18 1.79 3.82
CA GLN A 193 -14.42 1.23 2.49
C GLN A 193 -13.99 2.20 1.37
N GLU A 194 -14.21 3.49 1.54
CA GLU A 194 -13.75 4.50 0.59
C GLU A 194 -12.22 4.61 0.60
N ILE A 195 -11.60 4.58 1.78
CA ILE A 195 -10.15 4.69 1.93
C ILE A 195 -9.41 3.50 1.31
N ILE A 196 -9.91 2.27 1.49
CA ILE A 196 -9.32 1.05 0.89
C ILE A 196 -9.35 1.12 -0.65
N GLN A 197 -10.31 1.84 -1.23
CA GLN A 197 -10.39 2.05 -2.69
C GLN A 197 -9.37 3.08 -3.21
N LYS A 198 -8.57 3.71 -2.34
CA LYS A 198 -7.56 4.73 -2.68
C LYS A 198 -8.14 5.82 -3.59
N PRO A 199 -9.10 6.63 -3.09
CA PRO A 199 -9.91 7.49 -3.93
C PRO A 199 -9.07 8.62 -4.52
N ASP A 200 -9.18 8.80 -5.83
CA ASP A 200 -8.36 9.77 -6.58
C ASP A 200 -8.96 11.20 -6.60
N TYR A 201 -10.11 11.46 -5.95
CA TYR A 201 -10.85 12.72 -6.09
C TYR A 201 -11.39 13.28 -4.76
N GLY A 202 -10.76 14.35 -4.29
CA GLY A 202 -11.25 15.18 -3.19
C GLY A 202 -12.23 16.26 -3.65
N ASN A 203 -13.30 16.47 -2.86
CA ASN A 203 -14.31 17.49 -3.18
C ASN A 203 -13.90 18.92 -2.80
N ILE A 204 -12.87 19.09 -1.97
CA ILE A 204 -12.21 20.39 -1.76
C ILE A 204 -11.01 20.53 -2.68
N TYR A 205 -10.16 19.51 -2.73
CA TYR A 205 -8.99 19.48 -3.60
C TYR A 205 -8.82 18.11 -4.22
N SER A 206 -8.63 18.09 -5.55
CA SER A 206 -8.15 16.91 -6.26
C SER A 206 -6.77 17.20 -6.83
N TRP A 207 -5.86 16.24 -6.79
CA TRP A 207 -4.48 16.39 -7.27
C TRP A 207 -4.42 16.98 -8.68
N ASP A 208 -3.98 18.23 -8.78
CA ASP A 208 -4.00 19.02 -10.01
C ASP A 208 -2.81 19.97 -10.08
N PHE A 209 -1.87 19.68 -10.98
CA PHE A 209 -0.65 20.47 -11.19
C PHE A 209 -0.90 21.91 -11.62
N SER A 210 -2.04 22.22 -12.24
CA SER A 210 -2.36 23.59 -12.63
C SER A 210 -2.57 24.53 -11.44
N THR A 211 -2.77 23.96 -10.25
CA THR A 211 -3.00 24.69 -9.00
C THR A 211 -1.78 24.70 -8.07
N LEU A 212 -0.65 24.15 -8.51
CA LEU A 212 0.57 24.04 -7.71
C LEU A 212 1.56 25.16 -8.02
N LEU A 213 2.01 25.86 -6.98
CA LEU A 213 3.16 26.76 -7.03
C LEU A 213 4.36 26.05 -6.42
N MET A 214 5.27 25.59 -7.26
CA MET A 214 6.44 24.79 -6.88
C MET A 214 7.67 25.70 -6.74
N GLN A 215 8.44 25.53 -5.66
CA GLN A 215 9.75 26.15 -5.47
C GLN A 215 10.74 25.07 -5.04
N GLY A 216 11.90 25.00 -5.69
CA GLY A 216 12.91 23.95 -5.44
C GLY A 216 12.40 22.52 -5.60
N THR A 217 11.23 22.32 -6.22
CA THR A 217 10.56 21.01 -6.33
C THR A 217 10.49 20.63 -7.80
N GLU A 218 10.89 19.40 -8.12
CA GLU A 218 10.87 18.91 -9.49
C GLU A 218 9.59 18.12 -9.78
N LYS A 219 8.93 18.45 -10.89
CA LYS A 219 7.86 17.62 -11.45
C LYS A 219 8.46 16.57 -12.36
N ILE A 220 8.26 15.30 -12.02
CA ILE A 220 8.64 14.20 -12.89
C ILE A 220 7.39 13.62 -13.57
N ARG A 221 7.40 13.66 -14.91
CA ARG A 221 6.40 13.02 -15.78
C ARG A 221 6.95 11.66 -16.22
N ASN A 222 6.09 10.65 -16.37
CA ASN A 222 6.48 9.29 -16.77
C ASN A 222 7.46 8.59 -15.82
N VAL A 223 7.30 8.83 -14.53
CA VAL A 223 7.88 7.95 -13.51
C VAL A 223 6.74 7.52 -12.62
N ASP A 224 6.45 6.25 -12.74
CA ASP A 224 5.55 5.53 -11.88
C ASP A 224 6.16 5.48 -10.49
N ILE A 225 5.65 6.31 -9.57
CA ILE A 225 5.71 5.93 -8.16
C ILE A 225 4.98 4.57 -8.00
N CYS A 226 3.87 4.37 -8.74
CA CYS A 226 2.92 3.27 -8.52
C CYS A 226 2.28 2.63 -9.79
N SER A 227 2.77 2.88 -11.01
CA SER A 227 2.12 2.41 -12.27
C SER A 227 2.86 1.31 -13.07
N GLY A 228 3.73 0.56 -12.39
CA GLY A 228 3.62 -0.90 -12.49
C GLY A 228 2.69 -1.34 -11.37
N ALA A 229 1.70 -2.20 -11.64
CA ALA A 229 1.05 -2.92 -10.55
C ALA A 229 2.13 -3.46 -9.61
N VAL A 230 2.17 -3.04 -8.35
CA VAL A 230 3.08 -3.61 -7.35
C VAL A 230 4.57 -3.52 -7.78
N THR A 231 5.27 -2.40 -7.51
CA THR A 231 6.72 -2.27 -7.84
C THR A 231 7.65 -2.13 -6.63
N CYS A 232 7.26 -2.69 -5.48
CA CYS A 232 8.23 -3.22 -4.51
C CYS A 232 7.86 -4.67 -4.19
N ASP A 233 7.83 -5.52 -5.21
CA ASP A 233 7.63 -6.96 -5.01
C ASP A 233 8.78 -7.55 -4.19
N PRO A 234 8.53 -8.34 -3.14
CA PRO A 234 7.21 -8.68 -2.61
C PRO A 234 6.74 -7.68 -1.55
N HIS A 235 5.52 -7.21 -1.77
CA HIS A 235 4.69 -6.57 -0.76
C HIS A 235 3.84 -7.64 -0.10
N PHE A 236 3.85 -7.67 1.21
CA PHE A 236 3.00 -8.53 2.01
C PHE A 236 1.86 -7.71 2.58
N THR A 237 0.69 -8.32 2.63
CA THR A 237 -0.39 -7.93 3.52
C THR A 237 -0.60 -9.12 4.43
N THR A 238 -0.39 -8.94 5.73
CA THR A 238 -0.65 -9.98 6.70
C THR A 238 -2.15 -10.29 6.77
N LEU A 239 -2.50 -11.39 7.43
CA LEU A 239 -3.88 -11.84 7.55
C LEU A 239 -4.76 -10.85 8.33
N ASP A 240 -4.15 -10.06 9.23
CA ASP A 240 -4.81 -9.01 10.02
C ASP A 240 -4.72 -7.62 9.36
N GLY A 241 -4.04 -7.54 8.20
CA GLY A 241 -4.05 -6.40 7.31
C GLY A 241 -2.79 -5.53 7.35
N ARG A 242 -1.77 -5.83 8.16
CA ARG A 242 -0.52 -5.05 8.14
C ARG A 242 0.18 -5.16 6.79
N HIS A 243 0.43 -4.02 6.15
CA HIS A 243 1.21 -3.94 4.92
C HIS A 243 2.69 -3.73 5.22
N TYR A 244 3.56 -4.43 4.50
CA TYR A 244 5.01 -4.18 4.54
C TYR A 244 5.72 -4.76 3.31
N SER A 245 6.96 -4.34 3.07
CA SER A 245 7.81 -4.92 2.02
C SER A 245 8.99 -5.66 2.63
N HIS A 246 9.39 -6.77 1.99
CA HIS A 246 10.62 -7.49 2.35
C HIS A 246 11.33 -8.01 1.10
N GLN A 247 12.55 -7.54 0.83
CA GLN A 247 13.30 -7.85 -0.39
C GLN A 247 14.30 -8.99 -0.20
N GLY A 248 13.85 -10.06 0.45
CA GLY A 248 14.69 -11.19 0.80
C GLY A 248 14.90 -12.19 -0.34
N VAL A 249 16.14 -12.60 -0.62
CA VAL A 249 16.47 -13.66 -1.60
C VAL A 249 16.67 -14.98 -0.87
N CYS A 250 15.59 -15.68 -0.54
CA CYS A 250 15.65 -16.93 0.21
C CYS A 250 14.32 -17.69 0.13
N TRP A 251 14.27 -18.84 0.79
CA TRP A 251 13.01 -19.47 1.19
C TRP A 251 12.50 -18.86 2.49
N TYR A 252 11.21 -18.51 2.54
CA TYR A 252 10.56 -17.96 3.72
C TYR A 252 9.30 -18.74 4.08
N THR A 253 9.02 -18.88 5.37
CA THR A 253 7.74 -19.37 5.86
C THR A 253 6.70 -18.25 5.75
N LEU A 254 5.74 -18.41 4.82
CA LEU A 254 4.64 -17.46 4.63
C LEU A 254 3.64 -17.56 5.78
N VAL A 255 3.19 -18.78 6.05
CA VAL A 255 2.25 -19.07 7.13
C VAL A 255 2.34 -20.55 7.50
N LYS A 256 2.27 -20.85 8.80
CA LYS A 256 2.16 -22.22 9.32
C LYS A 256 1.29 -22.27 10.57
N ASP A 257 0.78 -23.48 10.86
CA ASP A 257 0.17 -23.78 12.15
C ASP A 257 1.22 -23.78 13.27
N SER A 258 0.99 -22.98 14.30
CA SER A 258 1.88 -22.81 15.46
C SER A 258 1.33 -23.41 16.73
N SER A 259 0.19 -24.09 16.66
CA SER A 259 -0.46 -24.71 17.81
C SER A 259 0.39 -25.83 18.42
N ASN A 260 1.30 -26.42 17.64
CA ASN A 260 2.08 -27.59 18.00
C ASN A 260 3.53 -27.50 17.50
N PRO A 261 4.49 -28.21 18.12
CA PRO A 261 5.88 -28.25 17.62
C PRO A 261 6.02 -28.78 16.19
N LYS A 262 5.13 -29.69 15.78
CA LYS A 262 4.99 -30.11 14.38
C LYS A 262 3.75 -29.41 13.82
N PRO A 263 3.88 -28.53 12.82
CA PRO A 263 2.73 -27.82 12.24
C PRO A 263 1.80 -28.80 11.51
N ASP A 264 0.48 -28.63 11.63
CA ASP A 264 -0.49 -29.37 10.82
C ASP A 264 -0.36 -29.04 9.33
N PHE A 265 0.03 -27.81 9.03
CA PHE A 265 0.35 -27.36 7.68
C PHE A 265 1.42 -26.26 7.70
N GLU A 266 2.15 -26.14 6.59
CA GLU A 266 3.12 -25.07 6.37
C GLU A 266 3.12 -24.66 4.90
N ILE A 267 3.12 -23.36 4.65
CA ILE A 267 3.26 -22.75 3.33
C ILE A 267 4.55 -21.94 3.32
N THR A 268 5.48 -22.31 2.44
CA THR A 268 6.73 -21.58 2.22
C THR A 268 6.84 -21.12 0.78
N ALA A 269 7.58 -20.04 0.56
CA ALA A 269 7.81 -19.50 -0.78
C ALA A 269 9.28 -19.14 -0.98
N LYS A 270 9.77 -19.37 -2.21
CA LYS A 270 11.10 -18.98 -2.66
C LYS A 270 11.02 -17.65 -3.38
N PHE A 271 11.88 -16.73 -2.96
CA PHE A 271 12.06 -15.44 -3.60
C PHE A 271 13.42 -15.37 -4.26
N GLU A 272 13.45 -14.98 -5.53
CA GLU A 272 14.65 -14.78 -6.35
C GLU A 272 14.79 -13.32 -6.78
N PRO A 273 16.00 -12.83 -7.08
CA PRO A 273 16.20 -11.51 -7.63
C PRO A 273 15.46 -11.39 -8.97
N ARG A 274 14.88 -10.22 -9.22
CA ARG A 274 14.35 -9.89 -10.54
C ARG A 274 15.48 -9.37 -11.41
N GLU A 275 15.47 -9.72 -12.69
CA GLU A 275 16.50 -9.27 -13.64
C GLU A 275 16.48 -7.74 -13.88
N ASP A 276 15.34 -7.08 -13.62
CA ASP A 276 15.21 -5.63 -13.67
C ASP A 276 15.69 -4.97 -12.37
N HIS A 277 17.00 -4.70 -12.32
CA HIS A 277 17.66 -3.96 -11.24
C HIS A 277 17.94 -2.49 -11.63
N PRO A 278 16.95 -1.59 -11.62
CA PRO A 278 17.26 -0.18 -11.76
C PRO A 278 18.15 0.27 -10.59
N ASN A 279 19.33 0.83 -10.91
CA ASN A 279 20.23 1.49 -9.97
C ASN A 279 20.83 0.60 -8.85
N GLY A 280 20.86 -0.72 -9.02
CA GLY A 280 21.49 -1.64 -8.07
C GLY A 280 20.65 -1.99 -6.83
N GLU A 281 19.38 -1.60 -6.79
CA GLU A 281 18.44 -2.08 -5.77
C GLU A 281 18.03 -3.54 -6.05
N ILE A 282 18.08 -4.38 -5.01
CA ILE A 282 17.58 -5.76 -5.08
C ILE A 282 16.06 -5.71 -5.01
N ARG A 283 15.42 -6.18 -6.08
CA ARG A 283 13.98 -6.47 -6.12
C ARG A 283 13.82 -7.97 -6.24
N THR A 284 12.83 -8.53 -5.57
CA THR A 284 12.63 -9.98 -5.54
C THR A 284 11.26 -10.36 -6.08
N ARG A 285 11.12 -11.62 -6.50
CA ARG A 285 9.87 -12.18 -7.01
C ARG A 285 9.68 -13.59 -6.48
N VAL A 286 8.44 -13.96 -6.20
CA VAL A 286 8.13 -15.36 -5.90
C VAL A 286 8.30 -16.21 -7.16
N VAL A 287 9.03 -17.31 -7.01
CA VAL A 287 9.33 -18.25 -8.11
C VAL A 287 8.94 -19.68 -7.79
N ALA A 288 8.83 -20.03 -6.51
CA ALA A 288 8.38 -21.34 -6.07
C ALA A 288 7.57 -21.25 -4.77
N MET A 289 6.66 -22.21 -4.56
CA MET A 289 5.91 -22.39 -3.32
C MET A 289 5.82 -23.85 -2.93
N ASN A 290 5.96 -24.13 -1.64
CA ASN A 290 5.73 -25.43 -1.05
C ASN A 290 4.54 -25.35 -0.09
N VAL A 291 3.63 -26.32 -0.21
CA VAL A 291 2.47 -26.48 0.66
C VAL A 291 2.54 -27.88 1.25
N THR A 292 2.65 -27.97 2.57
CA THR A 292 2.63 -29.23 3.31
C THR A 292 1.38 -29.28 4.17
N VAL A 293 0.63 -30.40 4.11
CA VAL A 293 -0.60 -30.62 4.89
C VAL A 293 -0.56 -32.02 5.49
N GLY A 294 -0.16 -32.14 6.75
CA GLY A 294 0.14 -33.42 7.39
C GLY A 294 1.29 -34.14 6.69
N ASP A 295 0.98 -35.25 6.00
CA ASP A 295 1.95 -36.03 5.23
C ASP A 295 1.89 -35.76 3.71
N ASP A 296 0.96 -34.90 3.27
CA ASP A 296 0.82 -34.50 1.87
C ASP A 296 1.68 -33.27 1.57
N HIS A 297 2.21 -33.21 0.36
CA HIS A 297 3.11 -32.15 -0.07
C HIS A 297 2.86 -31.77 -1.52
N ALA A 298 2.74 -30.48 -1.79
CA ALA A 298 2.70 -29.91 -3.12
C ALA A 298 3.83 -28.88 -3.27
N GLU A 299 4.55 -28.97 -4.37
CA GLU A 299 5.60 -28.07 -4.79
C GLU A 299 5.19 -27.48 -6.14
N VAL A 300 5.23 -26.15 -6.22
CA VAL A 300 5.00 -25.40 -7.45
C VAL A 300 6.26 -24.60 -7.70
N ASP A 301 7.03 -24.96 -8.73
CA ASP A 301 8.19 -24.21 -9.20
C ASP A 301 7.86 -23.63 -10.58
N ARG A 302 7.54 -22.35 -10.62
CA ARG A 302 7.06 -21.66 -11.83
C ARG A 302 5.85 -22.38 -12.44
N LEU A 303 6.02 -23.08 -13.57
CA LEU A 303 4.96 -23.85 -14.24
C LEU A 303 4.99 -25.34 -13.89
N ASP A 304 6.05 -25.81 -13.22
CA ASP A 304 6.21 -27.21 -12.85
C ASP A 304 5.52 -27.45 -11.51
N VAL A 305 4.49 -28.30 -11.52
CA VAL A 305 3.73 -28.67 -10.32
C VAL A 305 4.00 -30.14 -10.00
N VAL A 306 4.53 -30.39 -8.82
CA VAL A 306 4.80 -31.72 -8.27
C VAL A 306 3.97 -31.92 -7.02
N SER A 307 3.19 -33.00 -6.95
CA SER A 307 2.45 -33.38 -5.74
C SER A 307 2.82 -34.79 -5.28
N LYS A 308 3.01 -34.95 -3.97
CA LYS A 308 3.31 -36.22 -3.29
C LYS A 308 2.32 -36.39 -2.14
N HIS A 309 1.81 -37.61 -1.97
CA HIS A 309 0.86 -37.95 -0.92
C HIS A 309 1.15 -39.35 -0.38
N ALA A 310 0.63 -39.65 0.81
CA ALA A 310 0.77 -40.97 1.42
C ALA A 310 0.15 -42.06 0.53
N LYS A 311 0.87 -43.18 0.34
CA LYS A 311 0.40 -44.30 -0.49
C LYS A 311 -0.95 -44.82 0.00
N GLY A 312 -1.97 -44.72 -0.85
CA GLY A 312 -3.32 -45.25 -0.61
C GLY A 312 -4.32 -44.26 -0.03
N THR A 313 -4.02 -42.97 0.01
CA THR A 313 -4.93 -41.90 0.45
C THR A 313 -5.14 -40.86 -0.67
N LEU A 314 -6.31 -40.22 -0.73
CA LEU A 314 -6.51 -39.05 -1.58
C LEU A 314 -5.77 -37.85 -0.97
N SER A 315 -5.05 -37.10 -1.81
CA SER A 315 -4.39 -35.85 -1.40
C SER A 315 -5.39 -34.89 -0.77
N LYS A 316 -5.06 -34.35 0.39
CA LYS A 316 -5.77 -33.25 1.05
C LYS A 316 -5.60 -31.92 0.32
N ILE A 317 -4.58 -31.81 -0.52
CA ILE A 317 -4.28 -30.63 -1.31
C ILE A 317 -4.94 -30.79 -2.68
N HIS A 318 -5.90 -29.92 -2.97
CA HIS A 318 -6.52 -29.76 -4.27
C HIS A 318 -5.75 -28.73 -5.09
N ILE A 319 -5.38 -29.10 -6.32
CA ILE A 319 -4.61 -28.24 -7.22
C ILE A 319 -5.36 -28.08 -8.53
N ILE A 320 -5.56 -26.83 -8.95
CA ILE A 320 -6.10 -26.46 -10.25
C ILE A 320 -5.05 -25.59 -10.94
N GLN A 321 -4.50 -26.08 -12.04
CA GLN A 321 -3.47 -25.39 -12.80
C GLN A 321 -4.00 -24.97 -14.18
N SER A 322 -3.64 -23.75 -14.59
CA SER A 322 -3.72 -23.27 -15.96
C SER A 322 -2.37 -22.72 -16.41
N ASP A 323 -2.30 -22.23 -17.65
CA ASP A 323 -1.08 -21.60 -18.20
C ASP A 323 -0.72 -20.28 -17.49
N GLU A 324 -1.65 -19.67 -16.75
CA GLU A 324 -1.47 -18.37 -16.11
C GLU A 324 -1.51 -18.43 -14.58
N ASN A 325 -2.26 -19.37 -14.01
CA ASN A 325 -2.54 -19.42 -12.58
C ASN A 325 -2.39 -20.84 -12.01
N VAL A 326 -1.99 -20.91 -10.75
CA VAL A 326 -2.08 -22.12 -9.93
C VAL A 326 -2.93 -21.81 -8.71
N LEU A 327 -4.04 -22.52 -8.57
CA LEU A 327 -4.88 -22.47 -7.38
C LEU A 327 -4.63 -23.73 -6.56
N LEU A 328 -4.13 -23.56 -5.34
CA LEU A 328 -4.04 -24.63 -4.35
C LEU A 328 -5.09 -24.40 -3.28
N SER A 329 -5.72 -25.47 -2.79
CA SER A 329 -6.62 -25.36 -1.65
C SER A 329 -6.61 -26.62 -0.81
N PHE A 330 -6.80 -26.45 0.49
CA PHE A 330 -6.98 -27.54 1.43
C PHE A 330 -7.87 -27.10 2.57
N THR A 331 -8.52 -28.06 3.21
CA THR A 331 -9.40 -27.82 4.35
C THR A 331 -8.92 -28.66 5.52
N LEU A 332 -8.70 -28.01 6.67
CA LEU A 332 -8.41 -28.66 7.94
C LEU A 332 -9.46 -28.19 8.94
N LYS A 333 -10.13 -29.15 9.60
CA LYS A 333 -11.31 -28.88 10.44
C LYS A 333 -12.36 -28.10 9.60
N ASP A 334 -12.88 -27.00 10.09
CA ASP A 334 -13.85 -26.13 9.38
C ASP A 334 -13.19 -24.88 8.76
N THR A 335 -11.86 -24.86 8.65
CA THR A 335 -11.11 -23.78 7.98
C THR A 335 -10.55 -24.24 6.63
N THR A 336 -10.84 -23.46 5.59
CA THR A 336 -10.32 -23.65 4.24
C THR A 336 -9.26 -22.60 3.93
N PHE A 337 -8.13 -23.07 3.41
CA PHE A 337 -7.03 -22.26 2.91
C PHE A 337 -7.03 -22.32 1.39
N LYS A 338 -6.92 -21.16 0.73
CA LYS A 338 -6.81 -21.05 -0.71
C LYS A 338 -5.60 -20.21 -1.05
N ILE A 339 -4.73 -20.73 -1.90
CA ILE A 339 -3.59 -20.01 -2.46
C ILE A 339 -3.87 -19.81 -3.94
N ASP A 340 -4.09 -18.56 -4.36
CA ASP A 340 -4.18 -18.19 -5.78
C ASP A 340 -2.87 -17.54 -6.19
N TRP A 341 -2.15 -18.16 -7.12
CA TRP A 341 -0.87 -17.66 -7.60
C TRP A 341 -0.93 -17.37 -9.11
N THR A 342 -0.84 -16.09 -9.46
CA THR A 342 -0.67 -15.62 -10.84
C THR A 342 0.81 -15.63 -11.23
N LEU A 343 1.21 -16.67 -11.97
CA LEU A 343 2.62 -17.00 -12.25
C LEU A 343 3.35 -15.87 -12.98
N ARG A 344 2.79 -15.37 -14.08
CA ARG A 344 3.44 -14.33 -14.91
C ARG A 344 3.60 -12.99 -14.20
N ARG A 345 2.73 -12.71 -13.23
CA ARG A 345 2.77 -11.46 -12.46
C ARG A 345 3.55 -11.61 -11.17
N HIS A 346 3.93 -12.83 -10.78
CA HIS A 346 4.54 -13.12 -9.49
C HIS A 346 3.69 -12.63 -8.29
N ILE A 347 2.35 -12.59 -8.45
CA ILE A 347 1.41 -12.15 -7.42
C ILE A 347 0.70 -13.37 -6.86
N PHE A 348 0.59 -13.46 -5.55
CA PHE A 348 -0.20 -14.48 -4.89
C PHE A 348 -1.11 -13.90 -3.81
N SER A 349 -2.22 -14.59 -3.53
CA SER A 349 -3.05 -14.36 -2.35
C SER A 349 -3.19 -15.66 -1.56
N ILE A 350 -3.30 -15.54 -0.24
CA ILE A 350 -3.66 -16.63 0.65
C ILE A 350 -4.93 -16.22 1.39
N ASP A 351 -6.05 -16.83 1.02
CA ASP A 351 -7.34 -16.59 1.64
C ASP A 351 -7.66 -17.68 2.65
N ILE A 352 -8.11 -17.27 3.84
CA ILE A 352 -8.52 -18.15 4.92
C ILE A 352 -10.01 -17.95 5.17
N SER A 353 -10.77 -19.05 5.12
CA SER A 353 -12.21 -19.05 5.37
C SER A 353 -12.54 -20.03 6.48
N GLY A 354 -12.95 -19.52 7.64
CA GLY A 354 -13.23 -20.28 8.86
C GLY A 354 -12.36 -19.80 10.04
N LEU A 355 -12.78 -20.07 11.27
CA LEU A 355 -12.16 -19.49 12.49
C LEU A 355 -11.30 -20.48 13.29
N ASP A 356 -11.19 -21.75 12.87
CA ASP A 356 -10.47 -22.77 13.66
C ASP A 356 -8.98 -22.49 13.83
N TYR A 357 -8.40 -21.67 12.95
CA TYR A 357 -7.00 -21.26 12.96
C TYR A 357 -6.77 -19.81 13.36
N GLN A 358 -7.81 -19.06 13.76
CA GLN A 358 -7.61 -17.75 14.40
C GLN A 358 -6.74 -17.93 15.66
N ASP A 359 -5.79 -17.00 15.86
CA ASP A 359 -4.81 -17.00 16.95
C ASP A 359 -3.81 -18.18 16.96
N LYS A 360 -3.73 -18.95 15.87
CA LYS A 360 -2.91 -20.18 15.81
C LYS A 360 -1.86 -20.17 14.71
N LEU A 361 -1.78 -19.09 13.95
CA LEU A 361 -0.89 -18.98 12.80
C LEU A 361 0.36 -18.18 13.17
N CYS A 362 1.43 -18.41 12.41
CA CYS A 362 2.58 -17.52 12.39
C CYS A 362 3.26 -17.58 11.03
N GLY A 363 4.08 -16.57 10.74
CA GLY A 363 4.86 -16.47 9.52
C GLY A 363 4.94 -15.03 9.04
N LEU A 364 5.43 -14.84 7.82
CA LEU A 364 5.43 -13.54 7.15
C LEU A 364 4.01 -12.95 6.97
N LEU A 365 2.96 -13.77 7.02
CA LEU A 365 1.58 -13.29 6.98
C LEU A 365 0.97 -12.98 8.36
N GLY A 366 1.78 -12.86 9.40
CA GLY A 366 1.33 -12.45 10.73
C GLY A 366 0.82 -13.60 11.60
N ASN A 367 0.23 -13.26 12.75
CA ASN A 367 -0.23 -14.25 13.75
C ASN A 367 -1.74 -14.56 13.68
N TYR A 368 -2.50 -13.81 12.87
CA TYR A 368 -3.92 -14.01 12.60
C TYR A 368 -4.80 -13.92 13.85
N ASN A 369 -4.57 -12.90 14.69
CA ASN A 369 -5.33 -12.63 15.91
C ASN A 369 -6.30 -11.44 15.78
N GLY A 370 -6.26 -10.75 14.64
CA GLY A 370 -7.07 -9.55 14.36
C GLY A 370 -6.44 -8.23 14.79
N ASP A 371 -5.17 -8.22 15.21
CA ASP A 371 -4.40 -7.02 15.57
C ASP A 371 -3.16 -6.84 14.70
N SER A 372 -3.26 -5.96 13.70
CA SER A 372 -2.15 -5.65 12.80
C SER A 372 -0.89 -5.08 13.50
N HIS A 373 -0.98 -4.61 14.74
CA HIS A 373 0.18 -4.00 15.43
C HIS A 373 1.21 -5.03 15.90
N ASP A 374 0.79 -6.28 16.15
CA ASP A 374 1.66 -7.36 16.64
C ASP A 374 2.04 -8.39 15.56
N ASP A 375 1.63 -8.15 14.32
CA ASP A 375 1.94 -9.00 13.17
C ASP A 375 3.44 -9.19 12.87
N PHE A 376 4.30 -8.29 13.36
CA PHE A 376 5.75 -8.42 13.25
C PHE A 376 6.37 -9.30 14.34
N GLN A 377 5.61 -10.28 14.84
CA GLN A 377 6.09 -11.27 15.79
C GLN A 377 7.05 -12.27 15.12
N LYS A 378 8.26 -12.38 15.66
CA LYS A 378 9.30 -13.30 15.19
C LYS A 378 9.02 -14.74 15.68
N PRO A 379 9.71 -15.77 15.14
CA PRO A 379 9.52 -17.15 15.57
C PRO A 379 9.80 -17.41 17.06
N ASP A 380 10.60 -16.55 17.71
CA ASP A 380 10.89 -16.62 19.14
C ASP A 380 9.81 -15.96 20.02
N GLY A 381 8.77 -15.41 19.40
CA GLY A 381 7.66 -14.73 20.06
C GLY A 381 7.90 -13.25 20.36
N THR A 382 9.10 -12.72 20.12
CA THR A 382 9.42 -11.30 20.31
C THR A 382 9.05 -10.46 19.09
N MET A 383 8.81 -9.17 19.29
CA MET A 383 8.50 -8.24 18.19
C MET A 383 9.78 -7.81 17.46
N ALA A 384 9.74 -7.80 16.12
CA ALA A 384 10.76 -7.16 15.31
C ALA A 384 10.62 -5.63 15.38
N ASN A 385 11.74 -4.92 15.27
CA ASN A 385 11.74 -3.45 15.27
C ASN A 385 11.32 -2.86 13.92
N ASP A 386 11.58 -3.60 12.84
CA ASP A 386 11.28 -3.19 11.47
C ASP A 386 10.96 -4.39 10.57
N ALA A 387 10.54 -4.11 9.33
CA ALA A 387 10.14 -5.10 8.35
C ALA A 387 11.30 -6.00 7.88
N VAL A 388 12.53 -5.49 7.91
CA VAL A 388 13.73 -6.23 7.48
C VAL A 388 14.08 -7.27 8.53
N GLU A 389 14.15 -6.89 9.81
CA GLU A 389 14.35 -7.81 10.92
C GLU A 389 13.23 -8.87 10.95
N PHE A 390 11.98 -8.45 10.74
CA PHE A 390 10.84 -9.36 10.66
C PHE A 390 11.03 -10.38 9.53
N GLY A 391 11.27 -9.91 8.31
CA GLY A 391 11.47 -10.75 7.13
C GLY A 391 12.61 -11.75 7.29
N GLU A 392 13.77 -11.28 7.76
CA GLU A 392 14.95 -12.11 8.00
C GLU A 392 14.73 -13.20 9.05
N SER A 393 13.90 -12.94 10.06
CA SER A 393 13.60 -13.90 11.11
C SER A 393 12.81 -15.14 10.63
N TRP A 394 12.09 -15.03 9.51
CA TRP A 394 11.24 -16.08 8.95
C TRP A 394 11.88 -16.85 7.78
N LYS A 395 13.20 -16.74 7.61
CA LYS A 395 13.96 -17.61 6.69
C LYS A 395 13.79 -19.08 7.09
N VAL A 396 13.57 -19.94 6.10
CA VAL A 396 13.46 -21.39 6.35
C VAL A 396 14.81 -21.93 6.84
N PRO A 397 14.89 -22.53 8.04
CA PRO A 397 16.16 -23.00 8.60
C PRO A 397 16.81 -24.10 7.76
N GLY A 398 18.14 -24.05 7.63
CA GLY A 398 18.91 -25.10 6.97
C GLY A 398 18.87 -25.09 5.45
N ILE A 399 18.26 -24.07 4.84
CA ILE A 399 18.36 -23.79 3.40
C ILE A 399 19.46 -22.76 3.18
N GLU A 400 20.46 -23.11 2.37
CA GLU A 400 21.42 -22.13 1.88
C GLU A 400 20.74 -21.22 0.85
N CYS A 401 20.86 -19.92 1.07
CA CYS A 401 20.29 -18.89 0.22
C CYS A 401 21.45 -18.16 -0.46
N GLU A 402 21.34 -18.00 -1.79
CA GLU A 402 22.39 -17.45 -2.66
C GLU A 402 22.56 -15.94 -2.54
#